data_AF-A0A834BN44-F1
#
_entry.id   AF-A0A834BN44-F1
#
_cell.length_a   1.000
_cell.length_b   1.000
_cell.length_c   1.000
_cell.angle_alpha   90.00
_cell.angle_beta   90.00
_cell.angle_gamma   90.00
#
_symmetry.space_group_name_H-M   'P 1'
#
loop_
_entity.id
_entity.type
_entity.pdbx_description
1 polymer ?
#
loop_
_entity_poly.entity_id
_entity_poly.type
_entity_poly.pdbx_seq_one_letter_code
_entity_poly.pdbx_strand_id
1 'polypeptide(L)'
;MAWKQLLLVSCFSTAVLLLSMLQEGTGASVGTRQVAGQEAQEGMEQKIFMQESDASNFLKKRSKRSSKSRDEVNAEDRQRLRADELRREYHEEQRNEFENFVEEQNDEKICLLLL
;
A
#
# COMPACT_ATOMS: atom_id res chain seq x y z
N MET A 1 7.45 14.28 36.39
CA MET A 1 8.33 14.81 35.31
C MET A 1 9.47 13.85 34.91
N ALA A 2 10.00 12.99 35.79
CA ALA A 2 11.10 12.06 35.49
C ALA A 2 10.77 10.91 34.52
N TRP A 3 9.52 10.41 34.51
CA TRP A 3 9.01 9.42 33.56
C TRP A 3 9.21 9.75 32.07
N LYS A 4 9.04 11.01 31.66
CA LYS A 4 9.27 11.42 30.26
C LYS A 4 10.76 11.40 29.91
N GLN A 5 11.63 11.75 30.86
CA GLN A 5 13.08 11.69 30.70
C GLN A 5 13.54 10.23 30.57
N LEU A 6 12.99 9.31 31.37
CA LEU A 6 13.29 7.88 31.27
C LEU A 6 12.87 7.30 29.92
N LEU A 7 11.69 7.68 29.41
CA LEU A 7 11.21 7.27 28.08
C LEU A 7 12.12 7.80 26.96
N LEU A 8 12.54 9.06 27.04
CA LEU A 8 13.44 9.66 26.07
C LEU A 8 14.82 8.98 26.09
N VAL A 9 15.42 8.79 27.26
CA VAL A 9 16.74 8.12 27.40
C VAL A 9 16.69 6.68 26.89
N SER A 10 15.61 5.95 27.18
CA SER A 10 15.40 4.60 26.63
C SER A 10 15.33 4.62 25.10
N CYS A 11 14.58 5.56 24.52
CA CYS A 11 14.45 5.70 23.08
C CYS A 11 15.80 6.03 22.40
N PHE A 12 16.56 6.98 22.95
CA PHE A 12 17.89 7.30 22.44
C PHE A 12 18.87 6.12 22.53
N SER A 13 18.85 5.36 23.63
CA SER A 13 19.69 4.18 23.79
C SER A 13 19.40 3.11 22.72
N THR A 14 18.12 2.85 22.45
CA THR A 14 17.72 1.90 21.40
C THR A 14 18.11 2.36 20.00
N ALA A 15 18.01 3.66 19.70
CA ALA A 15 18.39 4.21 18.41
C ALA A 15 19.91 4.10 18.17
N VAL A 16 20.73 4.35 19.19
CA VAL A 16 22.19 4.22 19.11
C VAL A 16 22.59 2.76 18.84
N LEU A 17 21.99 1.80 19.54
CA LEU A 17 22.26 0.37 19.33
C LEU A 17 21.93 -0.09 17.89
N LEU A 18 20.82 0.40 17.33
CA LEU A 18 20.44 0.08 15.94
C LEU A 18 21.44 0.67 14.93
N LEU A 19 21.92 1.89 15.17
CA LEU A 19 22.89 2.55 14.29
C LEU A 19 24.26 1.85 14.31
N SER A 20 24.73 1.38 15.46
CA SER A 20 25.99 0.61 15.55
C SER A 20 25.93 -0.69 14.74
N MET A 21 24.81 -1.43 14.85
CA MET A 21 24.61 -2.68 14.09
C MET A 21 24.53 -2.42 12.57
N LEU A 22 24.01 -1.25 12.16
CA LEU A 22 23.96 -0.86 10.76
C LEU A 22 25.34 -0.48 10.20
N GLN A 23 26.20 0.13 11.03
CA GLN A 23 27.57 0.46 10.67
C GLN A 23 28.43 -0.81 10.51
N GLU A 24 28.22 -1.81 11.38
CA GLU A 24 28.83 -3.14 11.27
C GLU A 24 28.32 -3.95 10.05
N GLY A 25 27.14 -3.62 9.52
CA GLY A 25 26.59 -4.16 8.27
C GLY A 25 27.15 -3.57 6.97
N THR A 26 28.01 -2.54 7.04
CA THR A 26 28.57 -1.84 5.86
C THR A 26 29.86 -2.50 5.32
N GLY A 27 30.21 -3.70 5.80
CA GLY A 27 31.46 -4.41 5.45
C GLY A 27 31.37 -5.44 4.31
N ALA A 28 30.24 -5.57 3.61
CA ALA A 28 30.05 -6.58 2.55
C ALA A 28 29.77 -5.94 1.17
N SER A 29 30.58 -4.95 0.77
CA SER A 29 30.70 -4.59 -0.65
C SER A 29 31.90 -5.34 -1.24
N VAL A 30 31.59 -6.14 -2.25
CA VAL A 30 32.46 -7.09 -2.95
C VAL A 30 33.67 -6.40 -3.61
N GLY A 31 34.85 -6.76 -3.12
CA GLY A 31 36.10 -7.00 -3.85
C GLY A 31 36.56 -6.03 -4.95
N THR A 32 37.46 -5.10 -4.59
CA THR A 32 38.48 -4.62 -5.52
C THR A 32 39.79 -5.35 -5.24
N ARG A 33 39.95 -6.53 -5.85
CA ARG A 33 41.27 -7.14 -6.02
C ARG A 33 42.00 -6.30 -7.05
N GLN A 34 42.96 -5.49 -6.60
CA GLN A 34 43.92 -4.82 -7.49
C GLN A 34 44.63 -5.90 -8.32
N VAL A 35 44.29 -5.97 -9.61
CA VAL A 35 45.08 -6.63 -10.64
C VAL A 35 45.45 -5.53 -11.62
N ALA A 36 46.75 -5.39 -11.79
CA ALA A 36 47.38 -4.46 -12.70
C ALA A 36 46.93 -4.69 -14.15
N GLY A 37 46.79 -3.60 -14.90
CA GLY A 37 46.75 -3.62 -16.36
C GLY A 37 45.36 -3.66 -16.97
N GLN A 38 44.68 -2.52 -17.00
CA GLN A 38 43.69 -2.24 -18.05
C GLN A 38 43.57 -0.73 -18.24
N GLU A 39 44.39 -0.23 -19.17
CA GLU A 39 44.14 1.05 -19.82
C GLU A 39 42.89 0.91 -20.71
N ALA A 40 42.18 2.03 -20.87
CA ALA A 40 41.00 2.25 -21.70
C ALA A 40 39.64 1.74 -21.15
N GLN A 41 39.17 2.34 -20.06
CA GLN A 41 37.73 2.53 -19.87
C GLN A 41 37.43 3.77 -18.99
N GLU A 42 37.84 4.95 -19.44
CA GLU A 42 37.18 6.19 -19.02
C GLU A 42 35.74 6.17 -19.57
N GLY A 43 34.74 6.35 -18.69
CA GLY A 43 33.40 6.80 -19.11
C GLY A 43 32.21 5.89 -18.80
N MET A 44 32.33 4.88 -17.94
CA MET A 44 31.15 4.24 -17.34
C MET A 44 30.95 4.78 -15.92
N GLU A 45 30.76 6.10 -15.80
CA GLU A 45 30.02 6.62 -14.64
C GLU A 45 28.72 5.83 -14.56
N GLN A 46 28.41 5.30 -13.38
CA GLN A 46 27.15 4.61 -13.12
C GLN A 46 26.02 5.57 -13.47
N LYS A 47 25.49 5.42 -14.68
CA LYS A 47 24.56 6.38 -15.27
C LYS A 47 23.19 6.11 -14.65
N ILE A 48 22.98 6.67 -13.47
CA ILE A 48 21.68 6.65 -12.75
C ILE A 48 20.58 7.25 -13.65
N PHE A 49 20.97 8.13 -14.57
CA PHE A 49 20.08 8.76 -15.54
C PHE A 49 20.06 8.02 -16.88
N MET A 50 18.93 7.36 -17.14
CA MET A 50 18.61 6.77 -18.43
C MET A 50 18.31 7.85 -19.47
N GLN A 51 18.74 7.64 -20.71
CA GLN A 51 18.47 8.57 -21.83
C GLN A 51 16.97 8.63 -22.13
N GLU A 52 16.47 9.80 -22.55
CA GLU A 52 15.03 10.02 -22.81
C GLU A 52 14.44 9.01 -23.81
N SER A 53 15.18 8.71 -24.89
CA SER A 53 14.79 7.71 -25.89
C SER A 53 14.60 6.32 -25.27
N ASP A 54 15.47 5.95 -24.34
CA ASP A 54 15.43 4.65 -23.66
C ASP A 54 14.28 4.64 -22.66
N ALA A 55 14.13 5.69 -21.86
CA ALA A 55 13.00 5.85 -20.93
C ALA A 55 11.65 5.79 -21.66
N SER A 56 11.53 6.47 -22.81
CA SER A 56 10.34 6.44 -23.66
C SER A 56 10.06 5.03 -24.19
N ASN A 57 11.09 4.29 -24.60
CA ASN A 57 10.95 2.89 -25.03
C ASN A 57 10.52 1.96 -23.87
N PHE A 58 11.03 2.17 -22.66
CA PHE A 58 10.60 1.44 -21.46
C PHE A 58 9.12 1.67 -21.15
N LEU A 59 8.66 2.93 -21.21
CA LEU A 59 7.25 3.27 -20.98
C LEU A 59 6.36 2.72 -22.10
N LYS A 60 6.78 2.78 -23.37
CA LYS A 60 6.03 2.21 -24.50
C LYS A 60 5.92 0.69 -24.40
N LYS A 61 6.99 0.00 -24.01
CA LYS A 61 6.97 -1.45 -23.73
C LYS A 61 6.06 -1.79 -22.56
N ARG A 62 6.05 -0.99 -21.49
CA ARG A 62 5.23 -1.22 -20.29
C ARG A 62 3.76 -0.82 -20.45
N SER A 63 3.48 0.18 -21.29
CA SER A 63 2.14 0.71 -21.53
C SER A 63 1.26 -0.27 -22.30
N LYS A 64 1.85 -1.17 -23.08
CA LYS A 64 1.14 -2.31 -23.68
C LYS A 64 1.02 -3.40 -22.63
N ARG A 65 0.07 -3.25 -21.69
CA ARG A 65 -0.45 -4.42 -20.99
C ARG A 65 -1.02 -5.35 -22.07
N SER A 66 -0.75 -6.65 -21.96
CA SER A 66 -1.43 -7.65 -22.79
C SER A 66 -2.94 -7.37 -22.77
N SER A 67 -3.63 -7.61 -23.89
CA SER A 67 -5.09 -7.67 -23.86
C SER A 67 -5.48 -8.59 -22.72
N LYS A 68 -6.37 -8.12 -21.83
CA LYS A 68 -6.89 -8.97 -20.75
C LYS A 68 -7.44 -10.25 -21.34
N SER A 69 -7.07 -11.38 -20.76
CA SER A 69 -7.67 -12.65 -21.16
C SER A 69 -9.16 -12.66 -20.77
N ARG A 70 -9.96 -13.48 -21.45
CA ARG A 70 -11.38 -13.62 -21.12
C ARG A 70 -11.59 -14.09 -19.68
N ASP A 71 -10.70 -14.93 -19.17
CA ASP A 71 -10.76 -15.45 -17.81
C ASP A 71 -10.46 -14.38 -16.76
N GLU A 72 -9.51 -13.48 -17.04
CA GLU A 72 -9.25 -12.30 -16.19
C GLU A 72 -10.49 -11.40 -16.11
N VAL A 73 -11.13 -11.10 -17.25
CA VAL A 73 -12.34 -10.27 -17.28
C VAL A 73 -13.47 -10.94 -16.49
N ASN A 74 -13.68 -12.25 -16.68
CA ASN A 74 -14.70 -12.99 -15.93
C ASN A 74 -14.42 -12.99 -14.42
N ALA A 75 -13.15 -13.10 -14.01
CA ALA A 75 -12.77 -13.06 -12.59
C ALA A 75 -13.00 -11.67 -11.98
N GLU A 76 -12.65 -10.61 -12.72
CA GLU A 76 -12.91 -9.21 -12.33
C GLU A 76 -14.42 -8.93 -12.23
N ASP A 77 -15.22 -9.37 -13.20
CA ASP A 77 -16.67 -9.17 -13.18
C ASP A 77 -17.32 -9.86 -11.97
N ARG A 78 -16.87 -11.07 -11.61
CA ARG A 78 -17.32 -11.76 -10.38
C ARG A 78 -16.96 -11.01 -9.10
N GLN A 79 -15.82 -10.31 -9.08
CA GLN A 79 -15.44 -9.47 -7.94
C GLN A 79 -16.30 -8.21 -7.89
N ARG A 80 -16.52 -7.59 -9.05
CA ARG A 80 -17.37 -6.39 -9.17
C ARG A 80 -18.80 -6.67 -8.73
N LEU A 81 -19.40 -7.75 -9.22
CA LEU A 81 -20.77 -8.13 -8.85
C LEU A 81 -20.93 -8.35 -7.34
N ARG A 82 -19.96 -9.03 -6.70
CA ARG A 82 -19.97 -9.21 -5.24
C ARG A 82 -19.86 -7.89 -4.48
N ALA A 83 -19.02 -6.97 -4.95
CA ALA A 83 -18.88 -5.65 -4.34
C ALA A 83 -20.15 -4.81 -4.50
N ASP A 84 -20.80 -4.89 -5.66
CA ASP A 84 -22.06 -4.19 -5.93
C ASP A 84 -23.22 -4.78 -5.11
N GLU A 85 -23.30 -6.11 -4.96
CA GLU A 85 -24.27 -6.80 -4.11
C GLU A 85 -24.11 -6.40 -2.63
N LEU A 86 -22.88 -6.43 -2.11
CA LEU A 86 -22.61 -6.06 -0.72
C LEU A 86 -22.93 -4.59 -0.43
N ARG A 87 -22.70 -3.69 -1.39
CA ARG A 87 -23.13 -2.29 -1.28
C ARG A 87 -24.64 -2.15 -1.28
N ARG A 88 -25.32 -2.94 -2.12
CA ARG A 88 -26.77 -2.92 -2.20
C ARG A 88 -27.40 -3.43 -0.89
N GLU A 89 -26.93 -4.56 -0.37
CA GLU A 89 -27.38 -5.11 0.92
C GLU A 89 -27.19 -4.09 2.04
N TYR A 90 -26.02 -3.46 2.14
CA TYR A 90 -25.76 -2.41 3.13
C TYR A 90 -26.79 -1.26 3.06
N HIS A 91 -27.10 -0.79 1.85
CA HIS A 91 -28.07 0.29 1.67
C HIS A 91 -29.52 -0.16 1.92
N GLU A 92 -29.87 -1.41 1.60
CA GLU A 92 -31.18 -1.99 1.89
C GLU A 92 -31.38 -2.19 3.40
N GLU A 93 -30.37 -2.69 4.13
CA GLU A 93 -30.39 -2.80 5.58
C GLU A 93 -30.59 -1.45 6.26
N GLN A 94 -29.82 -0.42 5.87
CA GLN A 94 -29.96 0.93 6.41
C GLN A 94 -31.37 1.51 6.17
N ARG A 95 -31.97 1.22 5.02
CA ARG A 95 -33.35 1.64 4.73
C ARG A 95 -34.36 0.87 5.57
N ASN A 96 -34.18 -0.44 5.70
CA ASN A 96 -35.07 -1.30 6.46
C ASN A 96 -35.05 -0.98 7.96
N GLU A 97 -33.88 -0.69 8.53
CA GLU A 97 -33.76 -0.22 9.92
C GLU A 97 -34.54 1.08 10.14
N PHE A 98 -34.44 2.02 9.20
CA PHE A 98 -35.19 3.27 9.27
C PHE A 98 -36.70 3.06 9.13
N GLU A 99 -37.13 2.23 8.18
CA GLU A 99 -38.54 1.87 7.98
C GLU A 99 -39.11 1.19 9.25
N ASN A 100 -38.42 0.19 9.81
CA ASN A 100 -38.78 -0.46 11.08
C ASN A 100 -38.91 0.54 12.23
N PHE A 101 -37.95 1.47 12.39
CA PHE A 101 -38.01 2.47 13.46
C PHE A 101 -39.25 3.38 13.34
N VAL A 102 -39.62 3.78 12.13
CA VAL A 102 -40.81 4.60 11.88
C VAL A 102 -42.09 3.81 12.14
N GLU A 103 -42.14 2.54 11.76
CA GLU A 103 -43.27 1.64 12.04
C GLU A 103 -43.45 1.42 13.53
N GLU A 104 -42.39 1.06 14.27
CA GLU A 104 -42.45 0.90 15.74
C GLU A 104 -42.96 2.17 16.44
N GLN A 105 -42.48 3.35 16.03
CA GLN A 105 -42.96 4.63 16.57
C GLN A 105 -44.43 4.91 16.25
N ASN A 106 -44.91 4.49 15.08
CA ASN A 106 -46.32 4.63 14.73
C ASN A 106 -47.18 3.63 15.49
N ASP A 107 -46.74 2.39 15.65
CA ASP A 107 -47.44 1.35 16.41
C ASP A 107 -47.52 1.72 17.89
N GLU A 108 -46.44 2.23 18.49
CA GLU A 108 -46.43 2.76 19.85
C GLU A 108 -47.42 3.92 20.00
N LYS A 109 -47.43 4.87 19.06
CA LYS A 109 -48.39 5.99 19.06
C LYS A 109 -49.84 5.52 18.91
N ILE A 110 -50.09 4.56 18.02
CA ILE A 110 -51.42 3.97 17.80
C ILE A 110 -51.87 3.23 19.07
N CYS A 111 -50.98 2.46 19.71
CA CYS A 111 -51.28 1.75 20.96
C CYS A 111 -51.57 2.72 22.10
N LEU A 112 -50.83 3.83 22.20
CA LEU A 112 -51.08 4.89 23.18
C LEU A 112 -52.39 5.65 22.91
N LEU A 113 -52.88 5.69 21.67
CA LEU A 113 -54.14 6.34 21.31
C LEU A 113 -55.38 5.47 21.61
N LEU A 114 -55.19 4.15 21.79
CA LEU A 114 -56.24 3.16 22.03
C LEU A 114 -56.44 2.82 23.52
N LEU A 115 -55.60 3.35 24.42
CA LEU A 115 -55.71 3.28 25.88
C LEU A 115 -56.33 4.56 26.45
#